data_AF-A0A957YYB4-F1
#
_entry.id   AF-A0A957YYB4-F1
#
_cell.length_a   1.000
_cell.length_b   1.000
_cell.length_c   1.000
_cell.angle_alpha   90.00
_cell.angle_beta   90.00
_cell.angle_gamma   90.00
#
_symmetry.space_group_name_H-M   'P 1'
#
loop_
_entity.id
_entity.type
_entity.pdbx_description
1 polymer ?
#
loop_
_entity_poly.entity_id
_entity_poly.type
_entity_poly.pdbx_seq_one_letter_code
_entity_poly.pdbx_strand_id
1 'polypeptide(L)' 'ITDPIRFQQDLRVTIQALGWRSGRRYLPLQDDIASVAFWYQTLPTPPFPTLPSRDELEVI' A
#
# COMPACT_ATOMS: atom_id res chain seq x y z
N ILE A 1 -14.77 -13.59 6.27
CA ILE A 1 -14.11 -12.26 6.22
C ILE A 1 -15.19 -11.24 5.89
N THR A 2 -15.25 -10.15 6.64
CA THR A 2 -16.32 -9.13 6.51
C THR A 2 -15.86 -8.02 5.58
N ASP A 3 -16.72 -7.66 4.61
CA ASP A 3 -16.56 -6.57 3.64
C ASP A 3 -15.22 -6.52 2.86
N PRO A 4 -14.88 -7.56 2.08
CA PRO A 4 -13.66 -7.53 1.26
C PRO A 4 -13.82 -6.58 0.05
N ILE A 5 -12.72 -5.93 -0.34
CA ILE A 5 -12.62 -5.26 -1.64
C ILE A 5 -12.57 -6.34 -2.72
N ARG A 6 -13.64 -6.46 -3.52
CA ARG A 6 -13.73 -7.43 -4.61
C ARG A 6 -13.21 -6.84 -5.92
N PHE A 7 -12.54 -7.65 -6.72
CA PHE A 7 -12.07 -7.29 -8.05
C PHE A 7 -12.24 -8.50 -8.99
N GLN A 8 -12.37 -8.24 -10.30
CA GLN A 8 -12.53 -9.28 -11.31
C GLN A 8 -11.26 -9.51 -12.15
N GLN A 9 -10.50 -8.46 -12.43
CA GLN A 9 -9.32 -8.52 -13.29
C GLN A 9 -8.09 -8.00 -12.54
N ASP A 10 -8.04 -6.69 -12.28
CA ASP A 10 -6.95 -6.04 -11.57
C ASP A 10 -7.44 -5.20 -10.39
N LEU A 11 -6.55 -4.99 -9.42
CA LEU A 11 -6.75 -4.10 -8.29
C LEU A 11 -5.45 -3.33 -8.03
N ARG A 12 -5.52 -2.00 -8.05
CA ARG A 12 -4.44 -1.12 -7.62
C ARG A 12 -4.91 -0.29 -6.43
N VAL A 13 -4.17 -0.37 -5.33
CA VAL A 13 -4.40 0.45 -4.14
C VAL A 13 -3.29 1.49 -4.04
N THR A 14 -3.62 2.73 -3.72
CA THR A 14 -2.67 3.82 -3.49
C THR A 14 -3.05 4.50 -2.18
N ILE A 15 -2.08 4.65 -1.30
CA ILE A 15 -2.23 5.30 0.01
C ILE A 15 -1.49 6.63 -0.05
N GLN A 16 -2.09 7.69 0.49
CA GLN A 16 -1.48 9.01 0.59
C GLN A 16 -1.28 9.38 2.06
N ALA A 17 -0.07 9.83 2.40
CA ALA A 17 0.25 10.39 3.72
C ALA A 17 -0.27 11.84 3.79
N LEU A 18 -1.48 12.03 4.31
CA LEU A 18 -2.14 13.34 4.40
C LEU A 18 -2.61 13.64 5.82
N GLY A 19 -2.29 14.84 6.30
CA GLY A 19 -2.82 15.46 7.51
C GLY A 19 -3.80 16.59 7.21
N TRP A 20 -4.21 17.32 8.26
CA TRP A 20 -5.14 18.44 8.16
C TRP A 20 -4.47 19.78 8.45
N ARG A 21 -4.71 20.78 7.59
CA ARG A 21 -4.45 22.20 7.85
C ARG A 21 -5.74 22.90 8.30
N SER A 22 -5.60 24.13 8.79
CA SER A 22 -6.74 25.02 9.01
C SER A 22 -7.57 25.20 7.73
N GLY A 23 -8.89 25.26 7.91
CA GLY A 23 -9.85 25.41 6.82
C GLY A 23 -10.10 24.13 6.01
N ARG A 24 -9.96 22.94 6.61
CA ARG A 24 -10.24 21.63 5.96
C ARG A 24 -9.42 21.36 4.69
N ARG A 25 -8.18 21.84 4.67
CA ARG A 25 -7.24 21.60 3.56
C ARG A 25 -6.29 20.47 3.91
N TYR A 26 -5.94 19.64 2.92
CA TYR A 26 -4.96 18.58 3.12
C TYR A 26 -3.54 19.14 3.30
N LEU A 27 -2.79 18.51 4.19
CA LEU A 27 -1.35 18.71 4.39
C LEU A 27 -0.64 17.45 3.90
N PRO A 28 0.16 17.51 2.83
CA PRO A 28 1.08 16.41 2.50
C PRO A 28 2.06 16.18 3.67
N LEU A 29 2.13 14.95 4.15
CA LEU A 29 3.08 14.52 5.18
C LEU A 29 4.29 13.84 4.52
N GLN A 30 5.41 13.82 5.24
CA GLN A 30 6.66 13.17 4.83
C GLN A 30 6.99 12.06 5.82
N ASP A 31 6.04 11.17 6.04
CA ASP A 31 6.21 10.04 6.94
C ASP A 31 6.90 8.88 6.22
N ASP A 32 7.77 8.17 6.93
CA ASP A 32 8.32 6.90 6.48
C ASP A 32 7.29 5.79 6.67
N ILE A 33 6.78 5.23 5.57
CA ILE A 33 5.66 4.28 5.58
C ILE A 33 6.07 2.94 4.98
N ALA A 34 5.82 1.88 5.73
CA ALA A 34 5.79 0.50 5.23
C ALA A 34 4.35 -0.04 5.30
N SER A 35 4.00 -0.95 4.39
CA SER A 35 2.67 -1.58 4.38
C SER A 35 2.76 -3.04 3.94
N VAL A 36 1.78 -3.84 4.34
CA VAL A 36 1.59 -5.23 3.91
C VAL A 36 0.16 -5.39 3.38
N ALA A 37 0.01 -6.12 2.29
CA ALA A 37 -1.28 -6.43 1.69
C ALA A 37 -1.56 -7.94 1.78
N PHE A 38 -2.78 -8.30 2.16
CA PHE A 38 -3.28 -9.67 2.10
C PHE A 38 -4.46 -9.70 1.13
N TRP A 39 -4.46 -10.66 0.21
CA TRP A 39 -5.56 -10.84 -0.73
C TRP A 39 -5.71 -12.32 -1.10
N TYR A 40 -6.82 -12.62 -1.75
CA TYR A 40 -7.12 -13.94 -2.30
C TYR A 40 -7.34 -13.78 -3.79
N GLN A 41 -6.70 -14.64 -4.59
CA GLN A 41 -6.90 -14.71 -6.04
C GLN A 41 -6.87 -16.17 -6.51
N THR A 42 -7.44 -16.42 -7.67
CA THR A 42 -7.25 -17.69 -8.38
C THR A 42 -5.84 -17.77 -8.98
N LEU A 43 -5.34 -19.00 -9.13
CA LEU A 43 -4.04 -19.29 -9.73
C LEU A 43 -4.15 -19.45 -11.26
N PRO A 44 -3.06 -19.25 -12.03
CA PRO A 44 -1.70 -18.90 -11.59
C PRO A 44 -1.53 -17.42 -11.23
N THR A 45 -0.57 -17.12 -10.35
CA THR A 45 -0.15 -15.73 -10.10
C THR A 45 1.03 -15.37 -11.00
N PRO A 46 1.20 -14.09 -11.36
CA PRO A 46 2.50 -13.60 -11.80
C PRO A 46 3.54 -13.82 -10.68
N PRO A 47 4.83 -13.91 -11.01
CA PRO A 47 5.89 -13.90 -10.01
C PRO A 47 5.83 -12.61 -9.19
N PHE A 48 6.11 -12.74 -7.89
CA PHE A 48 6.24 -11.57 -7.02
C PHE A 48 7.58 -10.85 -7.27
N PRO A 49 7.63 -9.52 -7.10
CA PRO A 49 8.89 -8.79 -7.02
C PRO A 49 9.78 -9.39 -5.92
N THR A 50 11.09 -9.40 -6.13
CA THR A 50 12.05 -9.81 -5.12
C THR A 50 11.94 -8.88 -3.91
N LEU A 51 11.91 -9.45 -2.71
CA LEU A 51 11.98 -8.67 -1.49
C LEU A 51 13.35 -7.97 -1.39
N PRO A 52 13.41 -6.65 -1.13
CA PRO A 52 14.68 -5.96 -0.94
C PRO A 52 15.45 -6.51 0.28
N SER A 53 16.76 -6.33 0.26
CA SER A 53 17.64 -6.67 1.38
C SER A 53 17.40 -5.78 2.60
N ARG A 54 17.91 -6.17 3.76
CA ARG A 54 17.81 -5.38 5.01
C ARG A 54 18.33 -3.96 4.84
N ASP A 55 19.48 -3.82 4.20
CA ASP A 55 20.17 -2.53 4.08
C ASP A 55 19.45 -1.61 3.06
N GLU A 56 18.74 -2.19 2.08
CA GLU A 56 17.86 -1.43 1.16
C GLU A 56 16.54 -0.98 1.80
N LEU A 57 16.13 -1.62 2.90
CA LEU A 57 14.92 -1.29 3.67
C LEU A 57 15.18 -0.32 4.83
N GLU A 58 16.44 0.10 5.03
CA GLU A 58 16.80 1.07 6.06
C GLU A 58 16.31 2.47 5.69
N VAL A 59 15.73 3.17 6.68
CA VAL A 59 15.30 4.57 6.58
C VAL A 59 16.40 5.45 7.18
N ILE A 60 16.91 6.42 6.41
CA ILE A 60 18.04 7.31 6.78
C ILE A 60 17.54 8.72 7.11
#